data_AF-A0A1H0X7C9-F1
#
_entry.id   AF-A0A1H0X7C9-F1
#
_cell.length_a   1.000
_cell.length_b   1.000
_cell.length_c   1.000
_cell.angle_alpha   90.00
_cell.angle_beta   90.00
_cell.angle_gamma   90.00
#
_symmetry.space_group_name_H-M   'P 1'
#
loop_
_entity.id
_entity.type
_entity.pdbx_description
1 polymer ?
#
loop_
_entity_poly.entity_id
_entity_poly.type
_entity_poly.pdbx_seq_one_letter_code
_entity_poly.pdbx_strand_id
1 'polypeptide(L)'
;MMDFKITFPAGYNEVNELDGNIDVHIVLESGDVLVATLFTLANIQKMITQFNSASFWASDMIIVKNLTHATIRDAIQEIIDDEYLEHACTHIGRVEKRYPGMSFEQIPDMADGYKLIANRD
;
A
#
# COMPACT_ATOMS: atom_id res chain seq x y z
N MET A 1 -16.26 -11.55 -4.23
CA MET A 1 -15.51 -10.55 -3.45
C MET A 1 -14.17 -11.19 -3.14
N MET A 2 -13.07 -10.52 -3.47
CA MET A 2 -11.73 -11.05 -3.27
C MET A 2 -11.23 -10.63 -1.89
N ASP A 3 -10.91 -11.60 -1.03
CA ASP A 3 -10.34 -11.30 0.28
C ASP A 3 -8.89 -10.81 0.14
N PHE A 4 -8.58 -9.75 0.89
CA PHE A 4 -7.25 -9.15 0.86
C PHE A 4 -6.85 -8.58 2.22
N LYS A 5 -5.54 -8.44 2.38
CA LYS A 5 -4.89 -7.81 3.53
C LYS A 5 -3.95 -6.74 3.05
N ILE A 6 -3.76 -5.73 3.90
CA ILE A 6 -2.80 -4.66 3.65
C ILE A 6 -1.65 -4.80 4.63
N THR A 7 -0.42 -4.62 4.16
CA THR A 7 0.73 -4.44 5.05
C THR A 7 1.55 -3.25 4.59
N PHE A 8 2.27 -2.63 5.52
CA PHE A 8 3.09 -1.46 5.26
C PHE A 8 4.57 -1.89 5.25
N PRO A 9 5.22 -2.07 4.09
CA PRO A 9 6.59 -2.56 4.01
C PRO A 9 7.58 -1.79 4.90
N ALA A 10 7.46 -0.46 4.94
CA ALA A 10 8.29 0.41 5.78
C ALA A 10 7.68 0.69 7.17
N GLY A 11 6.46 0.20 7.43
CA GLY A 11 5.67 0.48 8.62
C GLY A 11 4.68 1.63 8.44
N TYR A 12 3.65 1.64 9.29
CA TYR A 12 2.67 2.73 9.37
C TYR A 12 3.06 3.83 10.37
N ASN A 13 4.02 3.55 11.24
CA ASN A 13 4.41 4.49 12.29
C ASN A 13 4.94 5.80 11.67
N GLU A 14 4.56 6.94 12.26
CA GLU A 14 4.97 8.30 11.85
C GLU A 14 4.39 8.81 10.52
N VAL A 15 3.40 8.11 9.96
CA VAL A 15 2.69 8.58 8.78
C VAL A 15 1.88 9.83 9.12
N ASN A 16 2.14 10.93 8.40
CA ASN A 16 1.28 12.10 8.44
C ASN A 16 0.02 11.82 7.61
N GLU A 17 -1.08 11.52 8.28
CA GLU A 17 -2.32 11.11 7.63
C GLU A 17 -2.92 12.15 6.67
N LEU A 18 -2.61 13.44 6.83
CA LEU A 18 -3.18 14.52 6.01
C LEU A 18 -2.23 15.05 4.94
N ASP A 19 -0.92 14.93 5.15
CA ASP A 19 0.15 15.47 4.27
C ASP A 19 1.30 14.47 4.19
N GLY A 20 1.04 13.30 3.61
CA GLY A 20 2.02 12.24 3.51
C GLY A 20 1.80 11.31 2.33
N ASN A 21 2.67 10.32 2.26
CA ASN A 21 2.55 9.18 1.40
C ASN A 21 2.95 7.90 2.16
N ILE A 22 2.46 6.76 1.71
CA ILE A 22 2.76 5.47 2.32
C ILE A 22 2.73 4.36 1.28
N ASP A 23 3.74 3.49 1.33
CA ASP A 23 3.75 2.27 0.53
C ASP A 23 2.86 1.21 1.18
N VAL A 24 2.10 0.50 0.36
CA VAL A 24 1.28 -0.62 0.78
C VAL A 24 1.61 -1.84 -0.06
N HIS A 25 1.67 -3.00 0.60
CA HIS A 25 1.44 -4.25 -0.11
C HIS A 25 -0.01 -4.67 0.05
N ILE A 26 -0.62 -5.06 -1.07
CA ILE A 26 -1.95 -5.66 -1.13
C ILE A 26 -1.71 -7.16 -1.30
N VAL A 27 -2.05 -7.91 -0.27
CA VAL A 27 -1.87 -9.36 -0.22
C VAL A 27 -3.22 -10.00 -0.48
N LEU A 28 -3.34 -10.72 -1.60
CA LEU A 28 -4.58 -11.38 -2.00
C LEU A 28 -4.64 -12.80 -1.42
N GLU A 29 -5.85 -13.31 -1.20
CA GLU A 29 -6.07 -14.70 -0.79
C GLU A 29 -5.49 -15.73 -1.79
N SER A 30 -5.38 -15.36 -3.07
CA SER A 30 -4.67 -16.17 -4.09
C SER A 30 -3.19 -16.39 -3.78
N GLY A 31 -2.64 -15.60 -2.86
CA GLY A 31 -1.23 -15.53 -2.54
C GLY A 31 -0.46 -14.52 -3.38
N ASP A 32 -1.11 -13.80 -4.31
CA ASP A 32 -0.45 -12.70 -5.02
C ASP A 32 -0.21 -11.51 -4.11
N VAL A 33 0.91 -10.82 -4.33
CA VAL A 33 1.28 -9.61 -3.61
C VAL A 33 1.52 -8.50 -4.60
N LEU A 34 0.77 -7.42 -4.46
CA LEU A 34 0.91 -6.22 -5.26
C LEU A 34 1.43 -5.07 -4.40
N VAL A 35 2.01 -4.06 -5.04
CA VAL A 35 2.48 -2.83 -4.39
C VAL A 35 1.83 -1.61 -5.00
N ALA A 36 1.54 -0.63 -4.15
CA ALA A 36 1.22 0.73 -4.55
C ALA A 36 1.74 1.73 -3.50
N THR A 37 1.86 2.98 -3.91
CA THR A 37 2.10 4.10 -3.01
C THR A 37 0.86 4.99 -2.98
N LEU A 38 0.32 5.19 -1.79
CA LEU A 38 -0.81 6.09 -1.54
C LEU A 38 -0.28 7.47 -1.20
N PHE A 39 -0.84 8.51 -1.81
CA PHE A 39 -0.49 9.91 -1.58
C PHE A 39 -1.72 10.72 -1.17
N THR A 40 -1.56 11.66 -0.24
CA THR A 40 -2.57 12.70 -0.06
C THR A 40 -2.40 13.82 -1.09
N LEU A 41 -3.49 14.46 -1.48
CA LEU A 41 -3.42 15.60 -2.40
C LEU A 41 -2.56 16.75 -1.82
N ALA A 42 -2.62 16.97 -0.50
CA ALA A 42 -1.80 17.98 0.16
C ALA A 42 -0.29 17.68 0.03
N ASN A 43 0.10 16.41 0.12
CA ASN A 43 1.48 15.98 -0.08
C ASN A 43 1.96 16.29 -1.51
N ILE A 44 1.16 15.94 -2.51
CA ILE A 44 1.47 16.21 -3.92
C ILE A 44 1.63 17.72 -4.17
N GLN A 45 0.67 18.53 -3.68
CA GLN A 45 0.71 19.98 -3.83
C GLN A 45 1.95 20.61 -3.18
N LYS A 46 2.31 20.15 -1.98
CA LYS A 46 3.51 20.57 -1.26
C LYS A 46 4.77 20.23 -2.04
N MET A 47 4.89 19.00 -2.55
CA MET A 47 6.06 18.57 -3.32
C MET A 47 6.22 19.37 -4.63
N ILE A 48 5.14 19.54 -5.39
CA ILE A 48 5.14 20.35 -6.61
C ILE A 48 5.60 21.78 -6.32
N THR A 49 5.05 22.40 -5.27
CA THR A 49 5.36 23.79 -4.91
C THR A 49 6.79 23.93 -4.39
N GLN A 50 7.23 23.03 -3.49
CA GLN A 50 8.55 23.07 -2.87
C GLN A 50 9.67 22.93 -3.90
N PHE A 51 9.49 22.05 -4.90
CA PHE A 51 10.49 21.82 -5.93
C PHE A 51 10.30 22.68 -7.18
N ASN A 52 9.27 23.55 -7.21
CA ASN A 52 8.88 24.33 -8.38
C ASN A 52 8.78 23.46 -9.65
N SER A 53 8.20 22.26 -9.50
CA SER A 53 8.12 21.25 -10.54
C SER A 53 6.85 21.42 -11.37
N ALA A 54 6.92 21.11 -12.67
CA ALA A 54 5.72 21.09 -13.52
C ALA A 54 4.87 19.82 -13.34
N SER A 55 5.44 18.77 -12.73
CA SER A 55 4.80 17.46 -12.59
C SER A 55 5.25 16.74 -11.32
N PHE A 56 4.40 15.85 -10.82
CA PHE A 56 4.70 14.86 -9.79
C PHE A 56 4.20 13.49 -10.29
N TRP A 57 5.01 12.44 -10.16
CA TRP A 57 4.67 11.11 -10.67
C TRP A 57 5.37 10.01 -9.86
N ALA A 58 4.78 8.81 -9.88
CA ALA A 58 5.27 7.56 -9.34
C ALA A 58 4.64 6.43 -10.18
N SER A 59 5.29 5.26 -10.23
CA SER A 59 4.82 4.15 -11.08
C SER A 59 3.46 3.60 -10.65
N ASP A 60 3.25 3.43 -9.35
CA ASP A 60 2.05 2.83 -8.76
C ASP A 60 1.38 3.83 -7.81
N MET A 61 0.87 4.94 -8.39
CA MET A 61 0.32 6.05 -7.61
C MET A 61 -1.19 5.92 -7.42
N ILE A 62 -1.63 5.97 -6.16
CA ILE A 62 -3.04 6.11 -5.80
C ILE A 62 -3.19 7.37 -4.95
N ILE A 63 -4.12 8.25 -5.32
CA ILE A 63 -4.38 9.50 -4.58
C ILE A 63 -5.59 9.30 -3.67
N VAL A 64 -5.41 9.54 -2.38
CA VAL A 64 -6.45 9.35 -1.35
C VAL A 64 -6.70 10.62 -0.54
N LYS A 65 -7.87 10.68 0.11
CA LYS A 65 -8.28 11.84 0.94
C LYS A 65 -7.39 12.03 2.19
N ASN A 66 -6.94 10.93 2.80
CA ASN A 66 -6.04 10.87 3.94
C ASN A 66 -5.48 9.43 4.07
N LEU A 67 -4.48 9.22 4.92
CA LEU A 67 -3.82 7.92 5.10
C LEU A 67 -4.31 7.15 6.33
N THR A 68 -5.51 7.45 6.87
CA THR A 68 -6.10 6.62 7.93
C THR A 68 -6.30 5.19 7.45
N HIS A 69 -6.17 4.19 8.33
CA HIS A 69 -6.43 2.77 7.99
C HIS A 69 -7.79 2.56 7.30
N ALA A 70 -8.84 3.26 7.75
CA ALA A 70 -10.16 3.17 7.14
C ALA A 70 -10.13 3.64 5.68
N THR A 71 -9.52 4.80 5.41
CA THR A 71 -9.44 5.34 4.05
C THR A 71 -8.57 4.47 3.15
N ILE A 72 -7.46 3.96 3.66
CA ILE A 72 -6.59 3.03 2.92
C ILE A 72 -7.38 1.78 2.53
N ARG A 73 -8.10 1.17 3.48
CA ARG A 73 -8.90 -0.03 3.23
C ARG A 73 -10.01 0.23 2.21
N ASP A 74 -10.75 1.31 2.38
CA ASP A 74 -11.84 1.71 1.47
C ASP A 74 -11.30 1.93 0.06
N ALA A 75 -10.19 2.66 -0.09
CA ALA A 75 -9.59 2.94 -1.40
C ALA A 75 -9.12 1.66 -2.12
N ILE A 76 -8.51 0.72 -1.40
CA ILE A 76 -8.10 -0.55 -2.00
C ILE A 76 -9.32 -1.42 -2.35
N GLN A 77 -10.35 -1.42 -1.50
CA GLN A 77 -11.60 -2.13 -1.79
C GLN A 77 -12.28 -1.57 -3.04
N GLU A 78 -12.38 -0.25 -3.18
CA GLU A 78 -12.94 0.42 -4.37
C GLU A 78 -12.17 0.01 -5.64
N ILE A 79 -10.83 0.02 -5.61
CA ILE A 79 -10.00 -0.39 -6.76
C ILE A 79 -10.23 -1.86 -7.15
N ILE A 80 -10.42 -2.73 -6.16
CA ILE A 80 -10.70 -4.16 -6.39
C ILE A 80 -12.10 -4.33 -6.99
N ASP A 81 -13.09 -3.65 -6.43
CA ASP A 81 -14.49 -3.74 -6.88
C ASP A 81 -14.68 -3.17 -8.28
N ASP A 82 -13.88 -2.16 -8.65
CA ASP A 82 -13.88 -1.54 -9.98
C ASP A 82 -12.94 -2.28 -10.99
N GLU A 83 -12.34 -3.41 -10.60
CA GLU A 83 -11.45 -4.23 -11.45
C GLU A 83 -10.18 -3.49 -11.97
N TYR A 84 -9.69 -2.47 -11.24
CA TYR A 84 -8.51 -1.67 -11.62
C TYR A 84 -7.20 -2.09 -10.95
N LEU A 85 -7.20 -3.17 -10.17
CA LEU A 85 -6.05 -3.55 -9.34
C LEU A 85 -4.75 -3.72 -10.17
N GLU A 86 -4.81 -4.36 -11.34
CA GLU A 86 -3.64 -4.56 -12.22
C GLU A 86 -3.18 -3.27 -12.94
N HIS A 87 -3.99 -2.21 -12.91
CA HIS A 87 -3.66 -0.91 -13.51
C HIS A 87 -3.15 0.08 -12.48
N ALA A 88 -3.64 -0.01 -11.24
CA ALA A 88 -3.25 0.87 -10.14
C ALA A 88 -2.02 0.37 -9.36
N CYS A 89 -1.66 -0.90 -9.52
CA CYS A 89 -0.63 -1.55 -8.71
C CYS A 89 0.30 -2.43 -9.56
N THR A 90 1.50 -2.66 -9.06
CA THR A 90 2.47 -3.59 -9.66
C THR A 90 2.47 -4.91 -8.90
N HIS A 91 2.40 -6.03 -9.62
CA HIS A 91 2.61 -7.37 -9.03
C HIS A 91 4.09 -7.56 -8.67
N ILE A 92 4.37 -7.87 -7.39
CA ILE A 92 5.74 -8.02 -6.87
C ILE A 92 6.07 -9.46 -6.45
N GLY A 93 5.20 -10.41 -6.78
CA GLY A 93 5.39 -11.83 -6.53
C GLY A 93 4.30 -12.42 -5.64
N ARG A 94 4.64 -13.53 -4.98
CA ARG A 94 3.70 -14.27 -4.12
C ARG A 94 4.08 -14.21 -2.64
N VAL A 95 3.11 -14.48 -1.78
CA VAL A 95 3.24 -14.51 -0.31
C VAL A 95 4.45 -15.35 0.12
N GLU A 96 4.66 -16.52 -0.46
CA GLU A 96 5.73 -17.43 -0.02
C GLU A 96 7.13 -16.85 -0.27
N LYS A 97 7.25 -15.93 -1.24
CA LYS A 97 8.50 -15.23 -1.54
C LYS A 97 8.60 -13.91 -0.77
N ARG A 98 7.51 -13.17 -0.63
CA ARG A 98 7.52 -11.83 0.00
C ARG A 98 7.51 -11.90 1.53
N TYR A 99 6.84 -12.90 2.08
CA TYR A 99 6.76 -13.23 3.50
C TYR A 99 7.14 -14.71 3.67
N PRO A 100 8.45 -15.05 3.57
CA PRO A 100 8.90 -16.43 3.60
C PRO A 100 8.30 -17.18 4.79
N GLY A 101 7.78 -18.38 4.53
CA GLY A 101 7.19 -19.28 5.54
C GLY A 101 5.97 -18.76 6.29
N MET A 102 5.26 -17.77 5.75
CA MET A 102 3.92 -17.40 6.18
C MET A 102 2.91 -17.78 5.09
N SER A 103 1.69 -18.14 5.49
CA SER A 103 0.52 -18.21 4.61
C SER A 103 -0.29 -16.92 4.66
N PHE A 104 -1.24 -16.74 3.74
CA PHE A 104 -2.15 -15.61 3.74
C PHE A 104 -2.83 -15.43 5.11
N GLU A 105 -3.31 -16.52 5.72
CA GLU A 105 -4.04 -16.52 7.00
C GLU A 105 -3.20 -15.98 8.15
N GLN A 106 -1.89 -16.24 8.12
CA GLN A 106 -0.95 -15.84 9.17
C GLN A 106 -0.52 -14.37 9.08
N ILE A 107 -0.69 -13.74 7.91
CA ILE A 107 -0.39 -12.32 7.74
C ILE A 107 -1.49 -11.52 8.45
N PRO A 108 -1.16 -10.63 9.39
CA PRO A 108 -2.15 -9.74 9.98
C PRO A 108 -2.50 -8.61 9.00
N ASP A 109 -3.76 -8.19 9.00
CA ASP A 109 -4.17 -7.00 8.26
C ASP A 109 -3.64 -5.71 8.92
N MET A 110 -3.35 -4.70 8.10
CA MET A 110 -2.77 -3.41 8.51
C MET A 110 -1.47 -3.55 9.32
N ALA A 111 -0.66 -4.57 9.03
CA ALA A 111 0.56 -4.84 9.76
C ALA A 111 1.78 -4.08 9.22
N ASP A 112 2.73 -3.78 10.10
CA ASP A 112 4.08 -3.34 9.73
C ASP A 112 4.84 -4.51 9.07
N GLY A 113 4.98 -4.48 7.74
CA GLY A 113 5.52 -5.58 6.93
C GLY A 113 6.96 -5.94 7.29
N TYR A 114 7.81 -4.95 7.63
CA TYR A 114 9.18 -5.21 8.06
C TYR A 114 9.27 -6.10 9.32
N LYS A 115 8.29 -6.00 10.24
CA LYS A 115 8.26 -6.84 11.46
C LYS A 115 7.93 -8.30 11.14
N LEU A 116 7.19 -8.55 10.07
CA LEU A 116 6.84 -9.92 9.63
C LEU A 116 8.05 -10.66 9.04
N ILE A 117 9.01 -9.93 8.49
CA ILE A 117 10.22 -10.48 7.88
C ILE A 117 11.37 -10.55 8.91
N ALA A 118 11.43 -9.59 9.85
CA ALA A 118 12.51 -9.49 10.83
C ALA A 118 12.42 -10.49 12.00
N ASN A 119 11.25 -11.04 12.31
CA ASN A 119 11.06 -11.99 13.43
C ASN A 119 11.55 -13.42 13.12
N ARG A 120 12.61 -13.57 12.32
CA ARG A 120 13.19 -14.85 11.93
C ARG A 120 14.70 -14.83 12.12
N ASP A 121 15.09 -14.84 13.39
CA ASP A 121 16.40 -15.29 13.86
C ASP A 121 16.22 -16.57 14.70
#